data_AF-A0A382XCZ8-F1
#
_entry.id   AF-A0A382XCZ8-F1
#
_cell.length_a   1.000
_cell.length_b   1.000
_cell.length_c   1.000
_cell.angle_alpha   90.00
_cell.angle_beta   90.00
_cell.angle_gamma   90.00
#
_symmetry.space_group_name_H-M   'P 1'
#
loop_
_entity.id
_entity.type
_entity.pdbx_description
1 polymer ?
#
loop_
_entity_poly.entity_id
_entity_poly.type
_entity_poly.pdbx_seq_one_letter_code
_entity_poly.pdbx_strand_id
1 'polypeptide(L)'
;MTTSPFVPLVFDYSNDETIAERSKDFFYWMESRRTVRDYSPRKIPKAVIENAIRTAGTAPSGANMQPWHFVVVTKPETRTR
;
A
#
# COMPACT_ATOMS: atom_id res chain seq x y z
N MET A 1 14.25 26.41 7.66
CA MET A 1 14.63 25.29 8.55
C MET A 1 13.35 24.69 9.09
N THR A 2 13.11 23.38 8.94
CA THR A 2 11.87 22.72 9.37
C THR A 2 11.66 22.88 10.87
N THR A 3 10.51 23.44 11.27
CA THR A 3 10.16 23.76 12.67
C THR A 3 9.56 22.59 13.45
N SER A 4 9.53 21.38 12.87
CA SER A 4 8.99 20.20 13.56
C SER A 4 9.98 19.63 14.57
N PRO A 5 9.56 19.37 15.82
CA PRO A 5 10.40 18.70 16.81
C PRO A 5 10.63 17.22 16.43
N PHE A 6 11.77 16.67 16.85
CA PHE A 6 11.96 15.23 16.88
C PHE A 6 11.04 14.61 17.94
N VAL A 7 10.42 13.48 17.62
CA VAL A 7 9.57 12.72 18.53
C VAL A 7 10.15 11.30 18.71
N PRO A 8 10.12 10.71 19.91
CA PRO A 8 10.53 9.33 20.11
C PRO A 8 9.69 8.36 19.27
N LEU A 9 10.35 7.40 18.61
CA LEU A 9 9.66 6.31 17.92
C LEU A 9 9.24 5.27 18.96
N VAL A 10 7.93 5.03 19.09
CA VAL A 10 7.40 3.91 19.87
C VAL A 10 7.39 2.68 18.99
N PHE A 11 8.20 1.68 19.35
CA PHE A 11 8.31 0.42 18.64
C PHE A 11 7.75 -0.72 19.50
N ASP A 12 6.93 -1.58 18.90
CA ASP A 12 6.43 -2.80 19.53
C ASP A 12 7.35 -3.97 19.19
N TYR A 13 8.17 -4.39 20.17
CA TYR A 13 9.09 -5.50 20.00
C TYR A 13 8.36 -6.82 20.18
N SER A 14 8.23 -7.58 19.09
CA SER A 14 7.79 -8.98 19.13
C SER A 14 8.99 -9.91 19.39
N ASN A 15 8.75 -11.10 19.96
CA ASN A 15 9.78 -12.12 20.12
C ASN A 15 10.17 -12.76 18.77
N ASP A 16 11.32 -13.45 18.76
CA ASP A 16 11.91 -14.04 17.55
C ASP A 16 10.97 -15.05 16.89
N GLU A 17 10.26 -15.87 17.66
CA GLU A 17 9.29 -16.84 17.14
C GLU A 17 8.13 -16.14 16.41
N THR A 18 7.60 -15.07 17.00
CA THR A 18 6.50 -14.28 16.40
C THR A 18 6.96 -13.56 15.14
N ILE A 19 8.19 -13.01 15.14
CA ILE A 19 8.76 -12.35 13.96
C ILE A 19 8.97 -13.38 12.84
N ALA A 20 9.52 -14.55 13.16
CA ALA A 20 9.74 -15.62 12.20
C ALA A 20 8.42 -16.07 11.56
N GLU A 21 7.37 -16.31 12.36
CA GLU A 21 6.08 -16.76 11.83
C GLU A 21 5.41 -15.70 10.96
N ARG A 22 5.34 -14.43 11.41
CA ARG A 22 4.77 -13.33 10.62
C ARG A 22 5.51 -13.14 9.29
N SER A 23 6.83 -13.29 9.29
CA SER A 23 7.63 -13.16 8.08
C SER A 23 7.32 -14.27 7.06
N LYS A 24 7.11 -15.50 7.55
CA LYS A 24 6.76 -16.67 6.74
C LYS A 24 5.36 -16.55 6.15
N ASP A 25 4.39 -16.13 6.94
CA ASP A 25 3.02 -15.88 6.47
C ASP A 25 2.98 -14.80 5.39
N PHE A 26 3.69 -13.69 5.62
CA PHE A 26 3.77 -12.62 4.64
C PHE A 26 4.49 -13.08 3.36
N PHE A 27 5.55 -13.89 3.47
CA PHE A 27 6.23 -14.47 2.32
C PHE A 27 5.27 -15.29 1.46
N TYR A 28 4.54 -16.26 2.04
CA TYR A 28 3.60 -17.08 1.27
C TYR A 28 2.43 -16.27 0.70
N TRP A 29 1.95 -15.27 1.43
CA TRP A 29 0.93 -14.35 0.92
C TRP A 29 1.44 -13.61 -0.33
N MET A 30 2.65 -13.06 -0.29
CA MET A 30 3.24 -12.33 -1.40
C MET A 30 3.65 -13.25 -2.57
N GLU A 31 4.10 -14.47 -2.29
CA GLU A 31 4.43 -15.50 -3.29
C GLU A 31 3.20 -15.87 -4.12
N SER A 32 2.02 -15.92 -3.50
CA SER A 32 0.76 -16.22 -4.20
C SER A 32 0.38 -15.17 -5.26
N ARG A 33 0.95 -13.96 -5.20
CA ARG A 33 0.61 -12.85 -6.10
C ARG A 33 1.09 -13.13 -7.52
N ARG A 34 0.15 -13.13 -8.47
CA ARG A 34 0.42 -13.23 -9.91
C ARG A 34 -0.01 -11.97 -10.64
N THR A 35 0.68 -11.66 -11.74
CA THR A 35 0.22 -10.64 -12.68
C THR A 35 -0.91 -11.21 -13.52
N VAL A 36 -2.14 -10.75 -13.25
CA VAL A 36 -3.36 -11.12 -13.99
C VAL A 36 -3.54 -10.15 -15.16
N ARG A 37 -4.08 -10.64 -16.30
CA ARG A 37 -4.33 -9.84 -17.51
C ARG A 37 -5.77 -9.93 -18.03
N ASP A 38 -6.60 -10.72 -17.37
CA ASP A 38 -8.03 -10.86 -17.66
C ASP A 38 -8.83 -10.58 -16.39
N TYR A 39 -9.73 -9.59 -16.43
CA TYR A 39 -10.35 -9.02 -15.25
C TYR A 39 -11.88 -9.11 -15.32
N SER A 40 -12.50 -9.51 -14.20
CA SER A 40 -13.95 -9.52 -14.06
C SER A 40 -14.56 -8.10 -14.10
N PRO A 41 -15.77 -7.92 -14.66
CA PRO A 41 -16.50 -6.64 -14.60
C PRO A 41 -17.10 -6.34 -13.21
N ARG A 42 -16.91 -7.23 -12.22
CA ARG A 42 -17.44 -7.06 -10.87
C ARG A 42 -16.94 -5.76 -10.23
N LYS A 43 -17.86 -4.96 -9.69
CA LYS A 43 -17.53 -3.75 -8.92
C LYS A 43 -16.85 -4.11 -7.59
N ILE A 44 -15.87 -3.31 -7.22
CA ILE A 44 -15.15 -3.42 -5.93
C ILE A 44 -15.58 -2.24 -5.04
N PRO A 45 -15.77 -2.44 -3.71
CA PRO A 45 -16.07 -1.34 -2.81
C PRO A 45 -14.98 -0.25 -2.85
N LYS A 46 -15.40 1.02 -2.87
CA LYS A 46 -14.49 2.18 -2.96
C LYS A 46 -13.42 2.17 -1.86
N ALA A 47 -13.80 1.80 -0.64
CA ALA A 47 -12.90 1.73 0.51
C ALA A 47 -11.69 0.79 0.30
N VAL A 48 -11.85 -0.29 -0.49
CA VAL A 48 -10.73 -1.19 -0.81
C VAL A 48 -9.68 -0.46 -1.64
N ILE A 49 -10.11 0.32 -2.63
CA ILE A 49 -9.22 1.11 -3.50
C ILE A 49 -8.56 2.25 -2.70
N GLU A 50 -9.33 2.94 -1.87
CA GLU A 50 -8.82 4.02 -1.01
C GLU A 50 -7.76 3.50 -0.04
N ASN A 51 -8.00 2.36 0.62
CA ASN A 51 -7.03 1.76 1.52
C ASN A 51 -5.76 1.33 0.78
N ALA A 52 -5.87 0.76 -0.42
CA ALA A 52 -4.70 0.41 -1.23
C ALA A 52 -3.84 1.65 -1.57
N ILE A 53 -4.48 2.77 -1.96
CA ILE A 53 -3.79 4.03 -2.24
C ILE A 53 -3.16 4.63 -0.98
N ARG A 54 -3.87 4.61 0.16
CA ARG A 54 -3.34 5.08 1.45
C ARG A 54 -2.11 4.26 1.85
N THR A 55 -2.13 2.95 1.64
CA THR A 55 -0.96 2.08 1.86
C THR A 55 0.19 2.45 0.94
N ALA A 56 -0.05 2.70 -0.35
CA ALA A 56 1.01 3.14 -1.27
C ALA A 56 1.64 4.47 -0.84
N GLY A 57 0.83 5.40 -0.30
CA GLY A 57 1.29 6.69 0.20
C GLY A 57 2.18 6.65 1.44
N THR A 58 2.33 5.50 2.11
CA THR A 58 3.25 5.37 3.26
C THR A 58 4.70 5.12 2.85
N ALA A 59 4.97 4.97 1.55
CA ALA A 59 6.33 4.84 1.04
C ALA A 59 7.20 6.04 1.48
N PRO A 60 8.51 5.84 1.74
CA PRO A 60 9.41 6.96 1.97
C PRO A 60 9.57 7.80 0.70
N SER A 61 9.85 9.09 0.85
CA SER A 61 10.16 9.97 -0.28
C SER A 61 11.29 10.94 0.06
N GLY A 62 12.11 11.28 -0.95
CA GLY A 62 13.19 12.25 -0.80
C GLY A 62 12.66 13.58 -0.26
N ALA A 63 13.29 14.09 0.80
CA ALA A 63 12.85 15.30 1.52
C ALA A 63 11.36 15.30 1.92
N ASN A 64 10.74 14.11 2.09
CA ASN A 64 9.32 13.95 2.36
C ASN A 64 8.38 14.62 1.33
N MET A 65 8.82 14.75 0.06
CA MET A 65 8.07 15.45 -0.97
C MET A 65 6.76 14.77 -1.38
N GLN A 66 6.64 13.46 -1.15
CA GLN A 66 5.50 12.64 -1.56
C GLN A 66 5.06 12.92 -3.01
N PRO A 67 5.99 12.79 -4.00
CA PRO A 67 5.78 13.29 -5.36
C PRO A 67 4.90 12.35 -6.21
N TRP A 68 3.82 11.83 -5.64
CA TRP A 68 2.89 10.92 -6.29
C TRP A 68 1.50 11.52 -6.40
N HIS A 69 0.84 11.27 -7.52
CA HIS A 69 -0.56 11.56 -7.74
C HIS A 69 -1.25 10.30 -8.27
N PHE A 70 -2.23 9.78 -7.52
CA PHE A 70 -2.97 8.58 -7.89
C PHE A 70 -4.30 8.97 -8.53
N VAL A 71 -4.49 8.61 -9.80
CA VAL A 71 -5.73 8.87 -10.55
C VAL A 71 -6.55 7.59 -10.66
N VAL A 72 -7.78 7.62 -10.12
CA VAL A 72 -8.70 6.48 -10.19
C VAL A 72 -9.72 6.71 -11.31
N VAL A 73 -9.72 5.83 -12.31
CA VAL A 73 -10.67 5.88 -13.44
C VAL A 73 -11.69 4.75 -13.33
N THR A 74 -12.97 5.11 -13.10
CA THR A 74 -14.07 4.15 -12.98
C THR A 74 -15.03 4.19 -14.18
N LYS A 75 -15.14 5.35 -14.83
CA LYS A 75 -15.99 5.60 -15.99
C LYS A 75 -15.52 4.78 -17.20
N PRO A 76 -16.36 3.91 -17.80
CA PRO A 76 -15.99 3.13 -18.98
C PRO A 76 -15.54 4.00 -20.15
N GLU A 77 -16.18 5.15 -20.34
CA GLU A 77 -15.94 6.08 -21.46
C GLU A 77 -14.52 6.65 -21.42
N THR A 78 -13.95 6.79 -20.22
CA THR A 78 -12.58 7.25 -20.01
C THR A 78 -11.55 6.15 -20.27
N ARG A 79 -11.94 4.86 -20.26
CA ARG A 79 -11.04 3.71 -20.43
C ARG A 79 -10.89 3.26 -21.88
N THR A 80 -11.90 3.49 -22.71
CA THR A 80 -11.92 3.14 -24.14
C THR A 80 -11.36 4.30 -24.96
N ARG A 81 -10.07 4.29 -25.27
CA ARG A 81 -9.45 5.18 -26.26
C ARG A 81 -8.59 4.37 -27.21
#